data_AF-A0A094S8V5-F1
#
_entry.id   AF-A0A094S8V5-F1
#
_cell.length_a   1.000
_cell.length_b   1.000
_cell.length_c   1.000
_cell.angle_alpha   90.00
_cell.angle_beta   90.00
_cell.angle_gamma   90.00
#
_symmetry.space_group_name_H-M   'P 1'
#
loop_
_entity.id
_entity.type
_entity.pdbx_description
1 polymer ?
#
loop_
_entity_poly.entity_id
_entity_poly.type
_entity_poly.pdbx_seq_one_letter_code
_entity_poly.pdbx_strand_id
1 'polypeptide(L)'
;MTKPSDTGAMETTSIGPIDQRWEIGSITKVFTSLLLAKLHTTSRIDLTSRVAQYLPSHLTLPANFDQITFEHLATHRSGLPRLPAGMKLLGKGAADDPYAIFTEDRVYQAIQETKLKRAPGTKGPKYSNYGVGLLGFILGLSQGKKYEELLQTEVLTPLGLTSATFSDDSLRVGHARNKEVGPWHLGELKGMGGLRMTPADLDKFLALSQDPNHELSDAFAQTFKIRYQAKRSAIGLSWMFLKNNNIVGHNGGTLGARTEAFINLETKARVVVCGDSNGGTFPVALDLIS
;
A
#
# COMPACT_ATOMS: atom_id res chain seq x y z
N MET A 1 -30.83 4.09 -39.41
CA MET A 1 -29.64 3.29 -39.03
C MET A 1 -28.91 4.06 -37.94
N THR A 2 -29.13 3.68 -36.69
CA THR A 2 -28.44 4.24 -35.53
C THR A 2 -27.04 3.67 -35.46
N LYS A 3 -26.02 4.55 -35.50
CA LYS A 3 -24.64 4.19 -35.18
C LYS A 3 -24.60 3.66 -33.73
N PRO A 4 -23.88 2.57 -33.44
CA PRO A 4 -23.60 2.20 -32.06
C PRO A 4 -22.79 3.33 -31.39
N SER A 5 -23.20 3.69 -30.18
CA SER A 5 -22.43 4.55 -29.29
C SER A 5 -21.14 3.82 -28.93
N ASP A 6 -20.02 4.35 -29.41
CA ASP A 6 -18.68 3.91 -29.05
C ASP A 6 -18.41 4.33 -27.60
N THR A 7 -18.87 3.54 -26.64
CA THR A 7 -18.42 3.65 -25.26
C THR A 7 -16.99 3.16 -25.27
N GLY A 8 -16.03 4.09 -25.33
CA GLY A 8 -14.58 3.85 -25.39
C GLY A 8 -14.02 3.09 -24.18
N ALA A 9 -14.48 1.87 -23.97
CA ALA A 9 -13.91 0.92 -23.05
C ALA A 9 -12.53 0.58 -23.61
N MET A 10 -11.48 0.95 -22.88
CA MET A 10 -10.13 0.47 -23.17
C MET A 10 -10.17 -1.06 -23.21
N GLU A 11 -9.73 -1.66 -24.32
CA GLU A 11 -9.64 -3.12 -24.44
C GLU A 11 -8.63 -3.66 -23.41
N THR A 12 -9.09 -4.55 -22.53
CA THR A 12 -8.23 -5.26 -21.58
C THR A 12 -7.70 -6.52 -22.24
N THR A 13 -6.39 -6.59 -22.46
CA THR A 13 -5.71 -7.83 -22.88
C THR A 13 -5.14 -8.55 -21.66
N SER A 14 -5.36 -9.86 -21.55
CA SER A 14 -4.83 -10.67 -20.45
C SER A 14 -4.05 -11.88 -20.95
N ILE A 15 -3.04 -12.28 -20.18
CA ILE A 15 -2.27 -13.50 -20.39
C ILE A 15 -2.22 -14.24 -19.05
N GLY A 16 -2.81 -15.44 -19.01
CA GLY A 16 -2.92 -16.25 -17.79
C GLY A 16 -4.18 -15.99 -16.97
N PRO A 17 -4.34 -16.67 -15.81
CA PRO A 17 -5.53 -16.56 -14.97
C PRO A 17 -5.61 -15.19 -14.29
N ILE A 18 -6.67 -14.45 -14.58
CA ILE A 18 -6.94 -13.12 -14.02
C ILE A 18 -7.82 -13.12 -12.77
N ASP A 19 -8.36 -14.29 -12.39
CA ASP A 19 -9.23 -14.48 -11.22
C ASP A 19 -8.54 -15.24 -10.07
N GLN A 20 -7.26 -15.57 -10.22
CA GLN A 20 -6.42 -16.14 -9.17
C GLN A 20 -5.98 -15.02 -8.20
N ARG A 21 -6.05 -15.23 -6.88
CA ARG A 21 -5.56 -14.23 -5.91
C ARG A 21 -4.05 -14.29 -5.75
N TRP A 22 -3.45 -13.12 -5.52
CA TRP A 22 -2.02 -12.94 -5.31
C TRP A 22 -1.76 -12.07 -4.08
N GLU A 23 -0.61 -12.26 -3.43
CA GLU A 23 -0.09 -11.26 -2.51
C GLU A 23 0.35 -10.03 -3.32
N ILE A 24 -0.42 -8.95 -3.29
CA ILE A 24 -0.06 -7.71 -3.99
C ILE A 24 1.04 -6.93 -3.25
N GLY A 25 1.44 -7.42 -2.07
CA GLY A 25 2.48 -6.87 -1.24
C GLY A 25 2.32 -5.37 -1.04
N SER A 26 3.39 -4.62 -1.29
CA SER A 26 3.45 -3.18 -1.03
C SER A 26 2.47 -2.31 -1.83
N ILE A 27 1.76 -2.83 -2.83
CA ILE A 27 0.61 -2.14 -3.43
C ILE A 27 -0.48 -1.88 -2.36
N THR A 28 -0.59 -2.71 -1.31
CA THR A 28 -1.47 -2.46 -0.16
C THR A 28 -1.32 -1.05 0.44
N LYS A 29 -0.15 -0.42 0.32
CA LYS A 29 0.12 0.93 0.80
C LYS A 29 -0.73 2.00 0.10
N VAL A 30 -1.02 1.82 -1.19
CA VAL A 30 -1.90 2.77 -1.92
C VAL A 30 -3.34 2.67 -1.44
N PHE A 31 -3.80 1.47 -1.06
CA PHE A 31 -5.11 1.25 -0.43
C PHE A 31 -5.18 1.86 0.98
N THR A 32 -4.13 1.67 1.79
CA THR A 32 -4.03 2.33 3.11
C THR A 32 -4.04 3.85 2.99
N SER A 33 -3.35 4.39 1.97
CA SER A 33 -3.30 5.83 1.72
C SER A 33 -4.61 6.38 1.17
N LEU A 34 -5.35 5.58 0.39
CA LEU A 34 -6.69 5.92 -0.06
C LEU A 34 -7.67 5.95 1.12
N LEU A 35 -7.55 5.01 2.07
CA LEU A 35 -8.32 5.04 3.30
C LEU A 35 -8.04 6.34 4.09
N LEU A 36 -6.76 6.67 4.30
CA LEU A 36 -6.37 7.95 4.92
C LEU A 36 -7.00 9.14 4.17
N ALA A 37 -6.89 9.17 2.84
CA ALA A 37 -7.44 10.24 2.02
C ALA A 37 -8.97 10.32 2.12
N LYS A 38 -9.68 9.20 2.17
CA LYS A 38 -11.14 9.15 2.35
C LYS A 38 -11.55 9.69 3.71
N LEU A 39 -10.85 9.31 4.79
CA LEU A 39 -11.10 9.89 6.11
C LEU A 39 -10.80 11.40 6.12
N HIS A 40 -9.80 11.83 5.36
CA HIS A 40 -9.45 13.24 5.23
C HIS A 40 -10.50 14.06 4.47
N THR A 41 -10.95 13.61 3.29
CA THR A 41 -11.97 14.33 2.51
C THR A 41 -13.33 14.35 3.19
N THR A 42 -13.59 13.41 4.11
CA THR A 42 -14.78 13.39 4.96
C THR A 42 -14.59 14.09 6.31
N SER A 43 -13.50 14.86 6.49
CA SER A 43 -13.19 15.64 7.70
C SER A 43 -13.12 14.82 9.01
N ARG A 44 -12.92 13.50 8.91
CA ARG A 44 -12.73 12.62 10.08
C ARG A 44 -11.29 12.64 10.60
N ILE A 45 -10.33 12.98 9.74
CA ILE A 45 -8.89 13.11 10.05
C ILE A 45 -8.28 14.25 9.23
N ASP A 46 -7.22 14.90 9.73
CA ASP A 46 -6.35 15.76 8.92
C ASP A 46 -5.04 15.01 8.59
N LEU A 47 -4.55 15.13 7.35
CA LEU A 47 -3.25 14.57 6.92
C LEU A 47 -2.08 15.05 7.81
N THR A 48 -2.20 16.24 8.37
CA THR A 48 -1.21 16.92 9.21
C THR A 48 -1.40 16.65 10.71
N SER A 49 -2.47 15.95 11.11
CA SER A 49 -2.68 15.54 12.50
C SER A 49 -1.51 14.69 13.01
N ARG A 50 -1.11 14.92 14.26
CA ARG A 50 -0.05 14.16 14.92
C ARG A 50 -0.57 12.77 15.28
N VAL A 51 0.11 11.73 14.81
CA VAL A 51 -0.35 10.34 15.00
C VAL A 51 -0.30 9.90 16.46
N ALA A 52 0.55 10.54 17.27
CA ALA A 52 0.68 10.29 18.70
C ALA A 52 -0.61 10.55 19.50
N GLN A 53 -1.50 11.42 19.01
CA GLN A 53 -2.75 11.75 19.73
C GLN A 53 -3.76 10.57 19.74
N TYR A 54 -3.55 9.57 18.89
CA TYR A 54 -4.39 8.38 18.79
C TYR A 54 -3.79 7.16 19.50
N LEU A 55 -2.59 7.31 20.07
CA LEU A 55 -1.94 6.25 20.84
C LEU A 55 -2.36 6.32 22.31
N PRO A 56 -2.35 5.19 23.04
CA PRO A 56 -2.59 5.20 24.47
C PRO A 56 -1.64 6.15 25.20
N SER A 57 -2.19 7.02 26.06
CA SER A 57 -1.46 8.08 26.74
C SER A 57 -0.38 7.60 27.72
N HIS A 58 -0.43 6.31 28.11
CA HIS A 58 0.56 5.69 28.98
C HIS A 58 1.84 5.25 28.24
N LEU A 59 1.87 5.29 26.90
CA LEU A 59 3.06 4.91 26.14
C LEU A 59 4.16 5.96 26.25
N THR A 60 5.38 5.52 26.54
CA THR A 60 6.55 6.39 26.50
C THR A 60 7.04 6.52 25.06
N LEU A 61 6.74 7.65 24.42
CA LEU A 61 7.11 7.88 23.02
C LEU A 61 8.58 8.28 22.86
N PRO A 62 9.29 7.77 21.85
CA PRO A 62 10.67 8.15 21.60
C PRO A 62 10.77 9.60 21.09
N ALA A 63 11.95 10.20 21.21
CA ALA A 63 12.19 11.59 20.81
C ALA A 63 11.73 11.87 19.36
N ASN A 64 10.98 12.97 19.20
CA ASN A 64 10.37 13.44 17.95
C ASN A 64 9.27 12.54 17.36
N PHE A 65 8.87 11.45 18.02
CA PHE A 65 7.78 10.60 17.52
C PHE A 65 6.43 11.34 17.53
N ASP A 66 6.21 12.18 18.53
CA ASP A 66 5.08 13.12 18.67
C ASP A 66 4.95 14.14 17.52
N GLN A 67 5.98 14.26 16.67
CA GLN A 67 5.98 15.10 15.47
C GLN A 67 5.59 14.37 14.19
N ILE A 68 5.40 13.05 14.23
CA ILE A 68 4.97 12.28 13.08
C ILE A 68 3.50 12.62 12.77
N THR A 69 3.21 12.91 11.51
CA THR A 69 1.86 13.11 10.99
C THR A 69 1.44 11.93 10.11
N PHE A 70 0.14 11.83 9.80
CA PHE A 70 -0.31 10.82 8.84
C PHE A 70 0.35 10.99 7.46
N GLU A 71 0.51 12.22 6.97
CA GLU A 71 1.22 12.49 5.72
C GLU A 71 2.68 12.03 5.80
N HIS A 72 3.35 12.25 6.94
CA HIS A 72 4.74 11.78 7.13
C HIS A 72 4.85 10.25 6.99
N LEU A 73 3.87 9.50 7.48
CA LEU A 73 3.84 8.04 7.33
C LEU A 73 3.58 7.64 5.87
N ALA A 74 2.53 8.20 5.25
CA ALA A 74 2.12 7.89 3.88
C ALA A 74 3.14 8.30 2.81
N THR A 75 4.03 9.23 3.11
CA THR A 75 5.08 9.71 2.19
C THR A 75 6.47 9.18 2.53
N HIS A 76 6.59 8.26 3.50
CA HIS A 76 7.87 7.74 4.00
C HIS A 76 8.84 8.81 4.54
N ARG A 77 8.30 9.92 5.05
CA ARG A 77 9.06 11.07 5.59
C ARG A 77 9.08 11.13 7.12
N SER A 78 8.48 10.16 7.82
CA SER A 78 8.44 10.11 9.29
C SER A 78 9.79 9.98 9.99
N GLY A 79 10.81 9.46 9.32
CA GLY A 79 12.13 9.21 9.95
C GLY A 79 12.21 7.87 10.69
N LEU A 80 11.12 7.10 10.70
CA LEU A 80 11.09 5.74 11.20
C LEU A 80 12.04 4.82 10.40
N PRO A 81 12.63 3.80 11.05
CA PRO A 81 13.44 2.79 10.36
C PRO A 81 12.60 2.01 9.34
N ARG A 82 13.27 1.27 8.44
CA ARG A 82 12.56 0.46 7.42
C ARG A 82 11.63 -0.57 8.06
N LEU A 83 12.09 -1.18 9.15
CA LEU A 83 11.46 -2.29 9.85
C LEU A 83 11.25 -1.93 11.33
N PRO A 84 10.24 -2.53 12.00
CA PRO A 84 9.99 -2.28 13.41
C PRO A 84 11.15 -2.75 14.29
N ALA A 85 11.28 -2.16 15.48
CA ALA A 85 12.27 -2.62 16.46
C ALA A 85 12.02 -4.09 16.84
N GLY A 86 13.08 -4.81 17.22
CA GLY A 86 13.09 -6.23 17.58
C GLY A 86 12.64 -7.21 16.48
N MET A 87 12.35 -6.73 15.27
CA MET A 87 12.28 -7.57 14.08
C MET A 87 13.70 -8.01 13.71
N LYS A 88 14.19 -9.10 14.32
CA LYS A 88 15.44 -9.70 13.86
C LYS A 88 15.13 -10.46 12.57
N LEU A 89 15.63 -9.98 11.43
CA LEU A 89 15.72 -10.77 10.20
C LEU A 89 16.73 -11.91 10.44
N LEU A 90 16.35 -12.92 11.22
CA LEU A 90 17.20 -14.08 11.48
C LEU A 90 16.90 -15.15 10.44
N GLY A 91 17.97 -15.63 9.81
CA GLY A 91 17.92 -16.71 8.83
C GLY A 91 17.42 -18.04 9.39
N LYS A 92 17.10 -18.93 8.44
CA LYS A 92 16.76 -20.37 8.53
C LYS A 92 16.19 -20.83 9.89
N GLY A 93 14.87 -20.74 10.02
CA GLY A 93 14.10 -21.39 11.09
C GLY A 93 12.83 -20.62 11.47
N ALA A 94 12.91 -19.29 11.52
CA ALA A 94 11.77 -18.37 11.60
C ALA A 94 11.35 -17.87 10.19
N ALA A 95 11.64 -18.67 9.16
CA ALA A 95 12.21 -18.17 7.90
C ALA A 95 11.22 -17.55 6.91
N ASP A 96 9.91 -17.78 7.03
CA ASP A 96 8.99 -17.48 5.93
C ASP A 96 7.89 -16.45 6.23
N ASP A 97 7.50 -16.21 7.50
CA ASP A 97 6.56 -15.12 7.87
C ASP A 97 7.07 -14.28 9.06
N PRO A 98 7.94 -13.30 8.80
CA PRO A 98 8.65 -12.60 9.86
C PRO A 98 7.83 -11.51 10.56
N TYR A 99 6.59 -11.26 10.13
CA TYR A 99 5.74 -10.21 10.68
C TYR A 99 4.50 -10.75 11.41
N ALA A 100 4.24 -12.06 11.40
CA ALA A 100 3.15 -12.68 12.15
C ALA A 100 3.15 -12.34 13.65
N ILE A 101 4.32 -12.01 14.20
CA ILE A 101 4.51 -11.68 15.63
C ILE A 101 3.92 -10.33 16.05
N PHE A 102 3.52 -9.46 15.13
CA PHE A 102 3.07 -8.11 15.45
C PHE A 102 1.61 -8.09 15.91
N THR A 103 1.36 -8.56 17.12
CA THR A 103 0.16 -8.24 17.89
C THR A 103 0.13 -6.75 18.28
N GLU A 104 -1.01 -6.25 18.77
CA GLU A 104 -1.14 -4.88 19.27
C GLU A 104 -0.06 -4.51 20.29
N ASP A 105 0.11 -5.33 21.35
CA ASP A 105 1.15 -5.13 22.36
C ASP A 105 2.55 -5.08 21.75
N ARG A 106 2.82 -5.93 20.74
CA ARG A 106 4.11 -5.94 20.06
C ARG A 106 4.32 -4.69 19.21
N VAL A 107 3.27 -4.12 18.63
CA VAL A 107 3.33 -2.84 17.93
C VAL A 107 3.65 -1.71 18.92
N TYR A 108 2.98 -1.65 20.07
CA TYR A 108 3.29 -0.65 21.11
C TYR A 108 4.72 -0.78 21.65
N GLN A 109 5.18 -2.00 21.90
CA GLN A 109 6.56 -2.24 22.30
C GLN A 109 7.53 -1.77 21.20
N ALA A 110 7.26 -2.07 19.93
CA ALA A 110 8.09 -1.64 18.82
C ALA A 110 8.13 -0.10 18.65
N ILE A 111 7.04 0.61 19.01
CA ILE A 111 7.01 2.08 19.07
C ILE A 111 7.97 2.59 20.13
N GLN A 112 7.87 2.08 21.36
CA GLN A 112 8.70 2.52 22.50
C GLN A 112 10.19 2.21 22.28
N GLU A 113 10.50 1.09 21.62
CA GLU A 113 11.88 0.68 21.31
C GLU A 113 12.46 1.37 20.06
N THR A 114 11.65 2.08 19.29
CA THR A 114 12.09 2.67 18.02
C THR A 114 12.97 3.90 18.24
N LYS A 115 13.95 4.09 17.35
CA LYS A 115 14.76 5.30 17.28
C LYS A 115 14.61 5.94 15.91
N LEU A 116 14.10 7.17 15.88
CA LEU A 116 14.00 7.95 14.65
C LEU A 116 15.42 8.31 14.18
N LYS A 117 15.71 8.07 12.90
CA LYS A 117 17.04 8.38 12.31
C LYS A 117 17.17 9.85 11.89
N ARG A 118 16.05 10.57 11.89
CA ARG A 118 15.92 11.98 11.49
C ARG A 118 14.56 12.50 11.96
N ALA A 119 14.47 13.81 12.19
CA ALA A 119 13.20 14.43 12.55
C ALA A 119 12.16 14.27 11.42
N PRO A 120 10.87 14.07 11.74
CA PRO A 120 9.81 13.90 10.76
C PRO A 120 9.73 15.07 9.77
N GLY A 121 9.49 14.78 8.49
CA GLY A 121 9.33 15.80 7.44
C GLY A 121 10.62 16.52 7.00
N THR A 122 11.70 16.49 7.77
CA THR A 122 12.89 17.32 7.50
C THR A 122 13.76 16.88 6.31
N LYS A 123 13.59 15.64 5.81
CA LYS A 123 14.36 15.10 4.69
C LYS A 123 13.45 14.40 3.69
N GLY A 124 14.05 14.03 2.55
CA GLY A 124 13.38 13.23 1.54
C GLY A 124 12.93 11.86 2.04
N PRO A 125 11.98 11.22 1.32
CA PRO A 125 11.43 9.92 1.63
C PRO A 125 12.51 8.85 1.83
N LYS A 126 12.33 7.99 2.85
CA LYS A 126 13.11 6.76 3.02
C LYS A 126 12.13 5.64 3.32
N TYR A 127 12.02 4.73 2.36
CA TYR A 127 11.02 3.66 2.39
C TYR A 127 10.96 2.94 3.73
N SER A 128 9.79 2.96 4.35
CA SER A 128 9.54 2.37 5.66
C SER A 128 8.26 1.56 5.63
N ASN A 129 8.43 0.24 5.66
CA ASN A 129 7.33 -0.70 5.87
C ASN A 129 6.70 -0.45 7.23
N TYR A 130 7.53 -0.28 8.26
CA TYR A 130 7.06 0.02 9.59
C TYR A 130 6.19 1.29 9.65
N GLY A 131 6.61 2.36 8.99
CA GLY A 131 5.84 3.61 8.96
C GLY A 131 4.46 3.46 8.34
N VAL A 132 4.33 2.74 7.21
CA VAL A 132 3.01 2.53 6.60
C VAL A 132 2.20 1.44 7.33
N GLY A 133 2.86 0.48 7.98
CA GLY A 133 2.20 -0.45 8.90
C GLY A 133 1.56 0.28 10.07
N LEU A 134 2.29 1.21 10.69
CA LEU A 134 1.75 2.10 11.73
C LEU A 134 0.64 3.00 11.20
N LEU A 135 0.70 3.44 9.95
CA LEU A 135 -0.39 4.22 9.35
C LEU A 135 -1.69 3.41 9.39
N GLY A 136 -1.69 2.18 8.88
CA GLY A 136 -2.88 1.32 8.91
C GLY A 136 -3.39 1.06 10.33
N PHE A 137 -2.48 0.70 11.23
CA PHE A 137 -2.79 0.44 12.64
C PHE A 137 -3.42 1.66 13.34
N ILE A 138 -2.82 2.84 13.21
CA ILE A 138 -3.28 4.07 13.87
C ILE A 138 -4.58 4.59 13.23
N LEU A 139 -4.81 4.38 11.93
CA LEU A 139 -6.11 4.67 11.32
C LEU A 139 -7.22 3.84 11.98
N GLY A 140 -6.97 2.55 12.24
CA GLY A 140 -7.89 1.70 13.00
C GLY A 140 -8.19 2.26 14.39
N LEU A 141 -7.15 2.54 15.17
CA LEU A 141 -7.29 3.14 16.51
C LEU A 141 -8.09 4.45 16.49
N SER A 142 -7.81 5.33 15.52
CA SER A 142 -8.47 6.64 15.41
C SER A 142 -9.98 6.54 15.17
N GLN A 143 -10.44 5.42 14.60
CA GLN A 143 -11.85 5.17 14.28
C GLN A 143 -12.47 4.11 15.21
N GLY A 144 -11.74 3.59 16.18
CA GLY A 144 -12.20 2.52 17.08
C GLY A 144 -12.52 1.21 16.36
N LYS A 145 -11.82 0.89 15.27
CA LYS A 145 -12.06 -0.31 14.43
C LYS A 145 -10.75 -1.03 14.10
N LYS A 146 -10.85 -2.30 13.68
CA LYS A 146 -9.72 -2.97 13.04
C LYS A 146 -9.44 -2.38 11.66
N TYR A 147 -8.19 -2.40 11.24
CA TYR A 147 -7.79 -1.86 9.93
C TYR A 147 -8.51 -2.56 8.77
N GLU A 148 -8.68 -3.89 8.82
CA GLU A 148 -9.37 -4.66 7.77
C GLU A 148 -10.81 -4.22 7.60
N GLU A 149 -11.54 -4.10 8.72
CA GLU A 149 -12.94 -3.69 8.72
C GLU A 149 -13.10 -2.28 8.17
N LEU A 150 -12.19 -1.39 8.57
CA LEU A 150 -12.18 -0.01 8.10
C LEU A 150 -11.84 0.08 6.61
N LEU A 151 -10.83 -0.65 6.14
CA LEU A 151 -10.48 -0.70 4.71
C LEU A 151 -11.60 -1.33 3.88
N GLN A 152 -12.21 -2.41 4.37
CA GLN A 152 -13.32 -3.07 3.69
C GLN A 152 -14.49 -2.12 3.49
N THR A 153 -14.92 -1.46 4.56
CA THR A 153 -16.13 -0.61 4.56
C THR A 153 -15.94 0.71 3.82
N GLU A 154 -14.78 1.34 3.96
CA GLU A 154 -14.55 2.70 3.43
C GLU A 154 -13.92 2.71 2.03
N VAL A 155 -13.33 1.60 1.58
CA VAL A 155 -12.57 1.53 0.32
C VAL A 155 -12.97 0.35 -0.54
N LEU A 156 -12.82 -0.90 -0.06
CA LEU A 156 -12.95 -2.08 -0.93
C LEU A 156 -14.39 -2.31 -1.40
N THR A 157 -15.37 -2.18 -0.50
CA THR A 157 -16.80 -2.31 -0.84
C THR A 157 -17.28 -1.19 -1.77
N PRO A 158 -17.01 0.11 -1.50
CA PRO A 158 -17.30 1.20 -2.43
C PRO A 158 -16.76 1.01 -3.85
N LEU A 159 -15.54 0.46 -3.98
CA LEU A 159 -14.92 0.18 -5.27
C LEU A 159 -15.40 -1.15 -5.89
N GLY A 160 -16.18 -1.93 -5.16
CA GLY A 160 -16.64 -3.26 -5.55
C GLY A 160 -15.50 -4.24 -5.85
N LEU A 161 -14.43 -4.23 -5.05
CA LEU A 161 -13.27 -5.12 -5.17
C LEU A 161 -13.50 -6.40 -4.36
N THR A 162 -14.32 -7.30 -4.88
CA THR A 162 -14.87 -8.44 -4.12
C THR A 162 -13.87 -9.57 -3.90
N SER A 163 -12.78 -9.61 -4.65
CA SER A 163 -11.71 -10.59 -4.44
C SER A 163 -10.72 -10.19 -3.34
N ALA A 164 -10.74 -8.92 -2.92
CA ALA A 164 -9.80 -8.38 -1.95
C ALA A 164 -10.00 -9.03 -0.57
N THR A 165 -8.93 -9.58 0.01
CA THR A 165 -8.99 -10.31 1.29
C THR A 165 -7.66 -10.26 2.04
N PHE A 166 -7.70 -10.62 3.32
CA PHE A 166 -6.54 -10.93 4.16
C PHE A 166 -6.46 -12.43 4.50
N SER A 167 -7.29 -13.28 3.86
CA SER A 167 -7.24 -14.75 3.98
C SER A 167 -6.35 -15.38 2.91
N ASP A 168 -5.93 -16.62 3.13
CA ASP A 168 -5.08 -17.39 2.21
C ASP A 168 -5.90 -18.13 1.13
N ASP A 169 -7.23 -17.98 1.16
CA ASP A 169 -8.14 -18.75 0.30
C ASP A 169 -7.89 -18.44 -1.17
N SER A 170 -7.67 -19.49 -1.97
CA SER A 170 -7.36 -19.38 -3.40
C SER A 170 -6.17 -18.47 -3.68
N LEU A 171 -5.21 -18.38 -2.75
CA LEU A 171 -3.96 -17.64 -2.94
C LEU A 171 -3.00 -18.44 -3.81
N ARG A 172 -2.35 -17.77 -4.76
CA ARG A 172 -1.29 -18.36 -5.58
C ARG A 172 -0.10 -18.73 -4.69
N VAL A 173 0.38 -19.97 -4.83
CA VAL A 173 1.63 -20.43 -4.16
C VAL A 173 2.81 -19.62 -4.68
N GLY A 174 3.53 -18.96 -3.76
CA GLY A 174 4.71 -18.17 -4.07
C GLY A 174 6.01 -18.97 -3.98
N HIS A 175 7.06 -18.50 -4.65
CA HIS A 175 8.36 -19.16 -4.68
C HIS A 175 9.53 -18.22 -4.35
N ALA A 176 10.46 -18.70 -3.51
CA ALA A 176 11.73 -18.06 -3.24
C ALA A 176 12.88 -19.05 -3.42
N ARG A 177 13.89 -18.68 -4.20
CA ARG A 177 15.07 -19.53 -4.48
C ARG A 177 14.66 -20.95 -4.94
N ASN A 178 13.70 -21.01 -5.87
CA ASN A 178 13.12 -22.23 -6.44
C ASN A 178 12.48 -23.18 -5.40
N LYS A 179 11.98 -22.64 -4.29
CA LYS A 179 11.21 -23.37 -3.30
C LYS A 179 9.89 -22.67 -3.04
N GLU A 180 8.83 -23.44 -2.82
CA GLU A 180 7.58 -22.91 -2.30
C GLU A 180 7.80 -22.23 -0.96
N VAL A 181 7.11 -21.13 -0.73
CA VAL A 181 7.14 -20.36 0.51
C VAL A 181 5.73 -19.95 0.91
N GLY A 182 5.49 -19.86 2.22
CA GLY A 182 4.23 -19.37 2.77
C GLY A 182 4.05 -17.86 2.60
N PRO A 183 2.81 -17.36 2.72
CA PRO A 183 2.50 -15.95 2.64
C PRO A 183 2.91 -15.19 3.92
N TRP A 184 2.93 -13.87 3.85
CA TRP A 184 3.17 -12.98 4.98
C TRP A 184 1.86 -12.47 5.58
N HIS A 185 1.58 -12.75 6.85
CA HIS A 185 0.33 -12.34 7.51
C HIS A 185 0.38 -10.94 8.11
N LEU A 186 1.57 -10.44 8.44
CA LEU A 186 1.83 -9.05 8.86
C LEU A 186 1.18 -8.56 10.17
N GLY A 187 0.37 -9.39 10.85
CA GLY A 187 -0.26 -9.03 12.12
C GLY A 187 -1.03 -7.70 12.04
N GLU A 188 -0.87 -6.85 13.04
CA GLU A 188 -1.44 -5.49 13.11
C GLU A 188 -0.77 -4.49 12.14
N LEU A 189 0.32 -4.87 11.47
CA LEU A 189 1.01 -4.02 10.48
C LEU A 189 0.56 -4.30 9.03
N LYS A 190 -0.54 -5.03 8.85
CA LYS A 190 -1.03 -5.46 7.53
C LYS A 190 -1.30 -4.33 6.52
N GLY A 191 -1.52 -3.09 6.96
CA GLY A 191 -1.62 -1.92 6.08
C GLY A 191 -0.39 -1.68 5.19
N MET A 192 0.78 -2.22 5.53
CA MET A 192 1.94 -2.08 4.67
C MET A 192 1.99 -3.08 3.50
N GLY A 193 1.23 -4.17 3.52
CA GLY A 193 1.44 -5.24 2.54
C GLY A 193 0.54 -6.47 2.57
N GLY A 194 -0.48 -6.52 3.41
CA GLY A 194 -1.20 -7.76 3.73
C GLY A 194 -2.41 -8.03 2.85
N LEU A 195 -2.77 -7.11 1.95
CA LEU A 195 -3.92 -7.31 1.07
C LEU A 195 -3.57 -8.33 -0.01
N ARG A 196 -4.54 -9.16 -0.36
CA ARG A 196 -4.47 -10.12 -1.46
C ARG A 196 -5.64 -9.86 -2.40
N MET A 197 -5.42 -9.97 -3.70
CA MET A 197 -6.40 -9.58 -4.71
C MET A 197 -6.11 -10.28 -6.04
N THR A 198 -7.13 -10.36 -6.90
CA THR A 198 -6.95 -10.80 -8.28
C THR A 198 -6.39 -9.68 -9.17
N PRO A 199 -5.70 -10.01 -10.28
CA PRO A 199 -5.32 -9.02 -11.29
C PRO A 199 -6.51 -8.23 -11.84
N ALA A 200 -7.68 -8.87 -11.99
CA ALA A 200 -8.89 -8.22 -12.50
C ALA A 200 -9.37 -7.08 -11.58
N ASP A 201 -9.47 -7.33 -10.27
CA ASP A 201 -9.84 -6.27 -9.32
C ASP A 201 -8.75 -5.20 -9.18
N LEU A 202 -7.48 -5.57 -9.34
CA LEU A 202 -6.40 -4.60 -9.31
C LEU A 202 -6.42 -3.68 -10.54
N ASP A 203 -6.73 -4.19 -11.74
CA ASP A 203 -6.97 -3.33 -12.92
C ASP A 203 -8.21 -2.44 -12.72
N LYS A 204 -9.30 -3.00 -12.17
CA LYS A 204 -10.50 -2.23 -11.82
C LYS A 204 -10.17 -1.09 -10.87
N PHE A 205 -9.35 -1.33 -9.84
CA PHE A 205 -8.86 -0.28 -8.94
C PHE A 205 -8.10 0.82 -9.70
N LEU A 206 -7.19 0.45 -10.60
CA LEU A 206 -6.44 1.42 -11.40
C LEU A 206 -7.36 2.23 -12.34
N ALA A 207 -8.39 1.60 -12.92
CA ALA A 207 -9.38 2.28 -13.74
C ALA A 207 -10.19 3.29 -12.92
N LEU A 208 -10.76 2.85 -11.79
CA LEU A 208 -11.57 3.69 -10.89
C LEU A 208 -10.75 4.82 -10.25
N SER A 209 -9.43 4.64 -10.07
CA SER A 209 -8.55 5.71 -9.58
C SER A 209 -8.44 6.92 -10.52
N GLN A 210 -8.86 6.75 -11.78
CA GLN A 210 -8.87 7.79 -12.80
C GLN A 210 -10.27 8.31 -13.13
N ASP A 211 -11.32 7.71 -12.57
CA ASP A 211 -12.70 8.10 -12.85
C ASP A 211 -13.07 9.34 -12.00
N PRO A 212 -13.28 10.52 -12.63
CA PRO A 212 -13.66 11.72 -11.89
C PRO A 212 -15.06 11.64 -11.29
N ASN A 213 -15.91 10.73 -11.77
CA ASN A 213 -17.31 10.61 -11.35
C ASN A 213 -17.50 9.58 -10.21
N HIS A 214 -16.46 8.81 -9.88
CA HIS A 214 -16.54 7.85 -8.77
C HIS A 214 -16.65 8.59 -7.43
N GLU A 215 -17.39 8.04 -6.46
CA GLU A 215 -17.59 8.66 -5.13
C GLU A 215 -16.30 8.83 -4.29
N LEU A 216 -15.21 8.20 -4.72
CA LEU A 216 -13.88 8.30 -4.12
C LEU A 216 -12.92 9.19 -4.92
N SER A 217 -13.39 9.87 -5.97
CA SER A 217 -12.54 10.66 -6.87
C SER A 217 -11.75 11.74 -6.14
N ASP A 218 -12.36 12.45 -5.18
CA ASP A 218 -11.65 13.42 -4.33
C ASP A 218 -10.55 12.77 -3.48
N ALA A 219 -10.81 11.58 -2.93
CA ALA A 219 -9.82 10.84 -2.15
C ALA A 219 -8.66 10.38 -3.05
N PHE A 220 -8.94 9.86 -4.24
CA PHE A 220 -7.91 9.53 -5.24
C PHE A 220 -7.08 10.75 -5.62
N ALA A 221 -7.71 11.89 -5.90
CA ALA A 221 -7.02 13.14 -6.21
C ALA A 221 -6.06 13.56 -5.09
N GLN A 222 -6.43 13.38 -3.81
CA GLN A 222 -5.51 13.62 -2.69
C GLN A 222 -4.32 12.67 -2.68
N THR A 223 -4.51 11.40 -3.04
CA THR A 223 -3.40 10.43 -3.10
C THR A 223 -2.42 10.69 -4.24
N PHE A 224 -2.89 11.23 -5.37
CA PHE A 224 -2.05 11.55 -6.54
C PHE A 224 -1.31 12.89 -6.43
N LYS A 225 -1.77 13.82 -5.60
CA LYS A 225 -1.04 15.08 -5.36
C LYS A 225 0.40 14.80 -4.91
N ILE A 226 1.38 15.30 -5.66
CA ILE A 226 2.80 15.14 -5.34
C ILE A 226 3.11 15.84 -4.01
N ARG A 227 3.61 15.07 -3.03
CA ARG A 227 4.05 15.57 -1.70
C ARG A 227 5.56 15.72 -1.59
N TYR A 228 6.29 15.07 -2.49
CA TYR A 228 7.74 15.21 -2.57
C TYR A 228 8.23 14.97 -4.00
N GLN A 229 9.02 15.90 -4.53
CA GLN A 229 9.66 15.80 -5.84
C GLN A 229 11.16 15.54 -5.67
N ALA A 230 11.64 14.44 -6.26
CA ALA A 230 13.07 14.16 -6.46
C ALA A 230 13.48 14.50 -7.91
N LYS A 231 14.75 14.32 -8.25
CA LYS A 231 15.27 14.67 -9.58
C LYS A 231 14.59 13.92 -10.74
N ARG A 232 14.19 12.66 -10.54
CA ARG A 232 13.64 11.78 -11.60
C ARG A 232 12.38 11.01 -11.19
N SER A 233 11.85 11.30 -10.02
CA SER A 233 10.68 10.65 -9.46
C SER A 233 9.98 11.56 -8.47
N ALA A 234 8.73 11.26 -8.16
CA ALA A 234 7.98 11.93 -7.11
C ALA A 234 7.18 10.93 -6.29
N ILE A 235 6.70 11.37 -5.13
CA ILE A 235 5.87 10.56 -4.23
C ILE A 235 4.60 11.34 -3.89
N GLY A 236 3.45 10.71 -4.08
CA GLY A 236 2.15 11.11 -3.53
C GLY A 236 1.91 10.48 -2.16
N LEU A 237 0.66 10.16 -1.83
CA LEU A 237 0.38 9.32 -0.65
C LEU A 237 0.55 7.85 -1.05
N SER A 238 1.72 7.27 -0.75
CA SER A 238 2.19 5.95 -1.19
C SER A 238 2.22 5.69 -2.70
N TRP A 239 1.81 6.62 -3.56
CA TRP A 239 1.98 6.50 -5.02
C TRP A 239 3.38 6.95 -5.44
N MET A 240 4.02 6.19 -6.32
CA MET A 240 5.30 6.54 -6.93
C MET A 240 5.09 7.05 -8.35
N PHE A 241 5.69 8.19 -8.63
CA PHE A 241 5.73 8.80 -9.95
C PHE A 241 7.11 8.57 -10.56
N LEU A 242 7.15 7.97 -11.75
CA LEU A 242 8.34 7.58 -12.50
C LEU A 242 8.35 8.27 -13.86
N LYS A 243 9.47 8.19 -14.58
CA LYS A 243 9.63 8.72 -15.95
C LYS A 243 9.09 10.15 -16.09
N ASN A 244 9.68 11.08 -15.33
CA ASN A 244 9.26 12.49 -15.26
C ASN A 244 7.78 12.69 -14.85
N ASN A 245 7.30 11.81 -13.98
CA ASN A 245 5.94 11.77 -13.45
C ASN A 245 4.84 11.35 -14.43
N ASN A 246 5.19 10.78 -15.60
CA ASN A 246 4.21 10.28 -16.56
C ASN A 246 3.66 8.90 -16.19
N ILE A 247 4.42 8.10 -15.45
CA ILE A 247 3.96 6.79 -14.97
C ILE A 247 3.72 6.89 -13.47
N VAL A 248 2.51 6.56 -13.02
CA VAL A 248 2.17 6.52 -11.60
C VAL A 248 1.75 5.11 -11.19
N GLY A 249 2.19 4.66 -10.03
CA GLY A 249 1.86 3.31 -9.56
C GLY A 249 2.64 2.89 -8.34
N HIS A 250 2.60 1.60 -8.07
CA HIS A 250 3.41 1.00 -7.01
C HIS A 250 3.73 -0.46 -7.35
N ASN A 251 4.91 -0.92 -6.91
CA ASN A 251 5.29 -2.32 -7.01
C ASN A 251 5.08 -3.06 -5.68
N GLY A 252 4.74 -4.33 -5.76
CA GLY A 252 4.45 -5.24 -4.67
C GLY A 252 5.55 -6.28 -4.54
N GLY A 253 5.95 -6.59 -3.32
CA GLY A 253 6.87 -7.67 -3.08
C GLY A 253 6.70 -8.28 -1.69
N THR A 254 6.52 -9.60 -1.67
CA THR A 254 6.58 -10.46 -0.48
C THR A 254 7.76 -11.43 -0.63
N LEU A 255 7.81 -12.48 0.20
CA LEU A 255 8.81 -13.54 0.05
C LEU A 255 8.60 -14.34 -1.24
N GLY A 256 7.35 -14.61 -1.61
CA GLY A 256 6.99 -15.52 -2.69
C GLY A 256 6.40 -14.86 -3.92
N ALA A 257 6.05 -13.57 -3.86
CA ALA A 257 5.36 -12.89 -4.96
C ALA A 257 5.96 -11.52 -5.30
N ARG A 258 5.76 -11.14 -6.57
CA ARG A 258 5.96 -9.79 -7.10
C ARG A 258 4.72 -9.36 -7.86
N THR A 259 4.33 -8.11 -7.69
CA THR A 259 3.20 -7.53 -8.41
C THR A 259 3.56 -6.14 -8.87
N GLU A 260 3.12 -5.74 -10.04
CA GLU A 260 3.33 -4.41 -10.60
C GLU A 260 1.97 -3.84 -10.96
N ALA A 261 1.70 -2.60 -10.58
CA ALA A 261 0.46 -1.92 -10.91
C ALA A 261 0.77 -0.46 -11.27
N PHE A 262 0.66 -0.12 -12.56
CA PHE A 262 1.03 1.19 -13.07
C PHE A 262 0.02 1.73 -14.06
N ILE A 263 -0.05 3.06 -14.12
CA ILE A 263 -0.86 3.85 -15.04
C ILE A 263 0.08 4.78 -15.79
N ASN A 264 -0.07 4.85 -17.11
CA ASN A 264 0.50 5.92 -17.92
C ASN A 264 -0.51 7.08 -17.94
N LEU A 265 -0.16 8.21 -17.33
CA LEU A 265 -1.08 9.34 -17.17
C LEU A 265 -1.41 10.06 -18.47
N GLU A 266 -0.54 9.94 -19.48
CA GLU A 266 -0.72 10.53 -20.81
C GLU A 266 -1.65 9.68 -21.67
N THR A 267 -1.35 8.38 -21.81
CA THR A 267 -2.13 7.47 -22.66
C THR A 267 -3.34 6.86 -21.96
N LYS A 268 -3.43 7.00 -20.62
CA LYS A 268 -4.40 6.33 -19.75
C LYS A 268 -4.29 4.80 -19.70
N ALA A 269 -3.27 4.24 -20.36
CA ALA A 269 -2.96 2.82 -20.30
C ALA A 269 -2.71 2.40 -18.84
N ARG A 270 -3.04 1.14 -18.54
CA ARG A 270 -2.85 0.52 -17.23
C ARG A 270 -2.18 -0.83 -17.43
N VAL A 271 -1.35 -1.23 -16.49
CA VAL A 271 -0.72 -2.55 -16.49
C VAL A 271 -0.78 -3.14 -15.10
N VAL A 272 -1.13 -4.43 -15.06
CA VAL A 272 -0.98 -5.29 -13.88
C VAL A 272 -0.15 -6.50 -14.28
N VAL A 273 0.97 -6.72 -13.59
CA VAL A 273 1.81 -7.92 -13.78
C VAL A 273 1.96 -8.63 -12.45
N CYS A 274 1.61 -9.90 -12.37
CA CYS A 274 1.82 -10.74 -11.20
C CYS A 274 2.83 -11.85 -11.51
N GLY A 275 3.74 -12.11 -10.58
CA GLY A 275 4.71 -13.19 -10.65
C GLY A 275 4.85 -13.89 -9.30
N ASP A 276 4.96 -15.21 -9.33
CA ASP A 276 5.05 -16.07 -8.13
C ASP A 276 6.52 -16.36 -7.78
N SER A 277 7.40 -15.43 -8.14
CA SER A 277 8.82 -15.48 -7.82
C SER A 277 9.38 -14.09 -7.52
N ASN A 278 10.61 -14.05 -7.02
CA ASN A 278 11.21 -12.82 -6.46
C ASN A 278 11.74 -11.78 -7.48
N GLY A 279 11.54 -11.95 -8.79
CA GLY A 279 12.06 -11.00 -9.78
C GLY A 279 11.44 -11.12 -11.18
N GLY A 280 11.82 -10.20 -12.06
CA GLY A 280 11.47 -10.22 -13.49
C GLY A 280 10.20 -9.45 -13.89
N THR A 281 9.31 -9.14 -12.96
CA THR A 281 8.02 -8.48 -13.27
C THR A 281 8.15 -7.00 -13.61
N PHE A 282 9.01 -6.25 -12.91
CA PHE A 282 9.10 -4.80 -13.09
C PHE A 282 9.56 -4.34 -14.48
N PRO A 283 10.63 -4.91 -15.10
CA PRO A 283 10.98 -4.58 -16.48
C PRO A 283 9.84 -4.87 -17.46
N VAL A 284 9.17 -6.02 -17.32
CA VAL A 284 8.00 -6.39 -18.16
C VAL A 284 6.88 -5.36 -18.02
N ALA A 285 6.54 -4.96 -16.80
CA ALA A 285 5.52 -3.95 -16.57
C ALA A 285 5.89 -2.60 -17.19
N LEU A 286 7.17 -2.20 -17.12
CA LEU A 286 7.63 -0.96 -17.75
C LEU A 286 7.59 -1.02 -19.28
N ASP A 287 7.93 -2.15 -19.88
CA ASP A 287 7.89 -2.32 -21.34
C ASP A 287 6.44 -2.31 -21.86
N LEU A 288 5.48 -2.84 -21.09
CA LEU A 288 4.06 -2.86 -21.46
C LEU A 288 3.35 -1.51 -21.31
N ILE A 289 3.85 -0.63 -20.43
CA ILE A 289 3.18 0.64 -20.08
C ILE A 289 3.82 1.88 -20.72
N SER A 290 5.06 1.74 -21.22
CA SER A 290 5.80 2.82 -21.90
C SER A 290 5.28 3.03 -23.31
#